data_AF-A0A510DZV1-F1
#
_entry.id   AF-A0A510DZV1-F1
#
_cell.length_a   1.000
_cell.length_b   1.000
_cell.length_c   1.000
_cell.angle_alpha   90.00
_cell.angle_beta   90.00
_cell.angle_gamma   90.00
#
_symmetry.space_group_name_H-M   'P 1'
#
loop_
_entity.id
_entity.type
_entity.pdbx_description
1 polymer ?
#
loop_
_entity_poly.entity_id
_entity_poly.type
_entity_poly.pdbx_seq_one_letter_code
_entity_poly.pdbx_strand_id
1 'polypeptide(L)' 'MICVKKITYRSKGGKTVILYFNNGVMVTGDFFCTEEDLSLIENSLSRCEKPDKKILGVEMEELYEIVKKEYPPCTKLT' A
#
# COMPACT_ATOMS: atom_id res chain seq x y z
N MET A 1 -7.76 -19.68 -6.21
CA MET A 1 -8.43 -18.54 -6.86
C MET A 1 -7.61 -17.29 -6.55
N ILE A 2 -6.85 -16.81 -7.53
CA ILE A 2 -5.92 -15.68 -7.34
C ILE A 2 -6.73 -14.41 -7.60
N CYS A 3 -7.38 -13.87 -6.56
CA CYS A 3 -8.06 -12.59 -6.66
C CYS A 3 -7.02 -11.48 -6.58
N VAL A 4 -6.48 -11.08 -7.73
CA VAL A 4 -5.68 -9.86 -7.85
C VAL A 4 -6.65 -8.68 -7.78
N LYS A 5 -6.92 -8.18 -6.58
CA LYS A 5 -7.67 -6.93 -6.43
C LYS A 5 -6.71 -5.77 -6.69
N LYS A 6 -7.10 -4.86 -7.58
CA LYS A 6 -6.36 -3.66 -7.93
C LYS A 6 -7.11 -2.43 -7.43
N ILE A 7 -6.41 -1.51 -6.79
CA ILE A 7 -6.94 -0.20 -6.41
C ILE A 7 -6.05 0.88 -7.02
N THR A 8 -6.67 1.94 -7.51
CA THR A 8 -5.95 3.12 -7.97
C THR A 8 -6.60 4.33 -7.33
N TYR A 9 -5.79 5.17 -6.69
CA TYR A 9 -6.27 6.40 -6.07
C TYR A 9 -5.22 7.49 -6.22
N ARG A 10 -5.67 8.73 -6.11
CA ARG A 10 -4.79 9.89 -6.03
C ARG A 10 -4.63 10.25 -4.57
N SER A 11 -3.41 10.15 -4.06
CA SER A 11 -3.11 10.51 -2.68
C SER A 11 -3.25 12.01 -2.46
N LYS A 12 -3.61 12.39 -1.23
CA LYS A 12 -3.59 13.80 -0.78
C LYS A 12 -2.22 14.46 -0.92
N GLY A 13 -1.14 13.67 -0.91
CA GLY A 13 0.22 14.14 -1.22
C GLY A 13 0.45 14.51 -2.70
N GLY A 14 -0.55 14.30 -3.57
CA GLY A 14 -0.56 14.75 -4.96
C GLY A 14 -0.21 13.67 -5.99
N LYS A 15 0.33 12.53 -5.55
CA LYS A 15 0.73 11.40 -6.40
C LYS A 15 -0.36 10.34 -6.56
N THR A 16 -0.35 9.68 -7.70
CA THR A 16 -1.15 8.50 -8.00
C THR A 16 -0.49 7.26 -7.42
N VAL A 17 -1.28 6.47 -6.71
CA VAL A 17 -0.87 5.19 -6.13
C VAL A 17 -1.75 4.09 -6.70
N ILE A 18 -1.11 2.99 -7.07
CA ILE A 18 -1.72 1.77 -7.58
C ILE A 18 -1.33 0.65 -6.63
N LEU A 19 -2.34 0.01 -6.05
CA LEU A 19 -2.18 -1.12 -5.14
C LEU A 19 -2.62 -2.39 -5.85
N TYR A 20 -1.83 -3.45 -5.67
CA TYR A 20 -2.19 -4.80 -6.06
C TYR A 20 -2.18 -5.68 -4.83
N PHE A 21 -3.25 -6.45 -4.66
CA PHE A 21 -3.39 -7.43 -3.59
C PHE A 21 -3.28 -8.84 -4.18
N ASN A 22 -2.10 -9.45 -4.09
CA ASN A 22 -1.82 -10.79 -4.60
C ASN A 22 -0.85 -11.53 -3.67
N ASN A 23 -1.38 -12.31 -2.72
CA ASN A 23 -0.62 -12.93 -1.62
C ASN A 23 0.25 -11.95 -0.79
N GLY A 24 0.03 -10.66 -0.97
CA GLY A 24 0.79 -9.54 -0.42
C GLY A 24 0.25 -8.23 -0.99
N VAL A 25 0.80 -7.12 -0.51
CA VAL A 25 0.52 -5.77 -0.98
C VAL A 25 1.69 -5.31 -1.83
N MET A 26 1.43 -4.94 -3.08
CA MET A 26 2.41 -4.30 -3.96
C MET A 26 1.95 -2.88 -4.28
N VAL A 27 2.88 -1.92 -4.21
CA VAL A 27 2.64 -0.49 -4.34
C VAL A 27 3.43 0.04 -5.53
N THR A 28 2.73 0.63 -6.50
CA THR A 28 3.36 1.26 -7.68
C THR A 28 2.63 2.56 -8.04
N GLY A 29 3.19 3.40 -8.90
CA GLY A 29 2.61 4.71 -9.22
C GLY A 29 3.63 5.72 -9.74
N ASP A 30 3.27 7.00 -9.70
CA ASP A 30 4.11 8.13 -10.16
C ASP A 30 4.79 8.88 -8.99
N PHE A 31 5.09 8.17 -7.91
CA PHE A 31 5.75 8.68 -6.71
C PHE A 31 7.27 8.43 -6.73
N PHE A 32 7.97 8.98 -5.75
CA PHE A 32 9.41 8.75 -5.59
C PHE A 32 9.68 7.95 -4.31
N CYS A 33 10.36 6.81 -4.46
CA CYS A 33 10.81 5.95 -3.38
C CYS A 33 12.01 5.13 -3.87
N THR A 34 12.88 4.69 -2.96
CA THR A 34 13.92 3.72 -3.30
C THR A 34 13.30 2.32 -3.36
N GLU A 35 13.89 1.41 -4.14
CA GLU A 35 13.39 0.02 -4.20
C GLU A 35 13.46 -0.68 -2.83
N GLU A 36 14.51 -0.39 -2.05
CA GLU A 36 14.68 -0.92 -0.70
C GLU A 36 13.58 -0.43 0.25
N ASP A 37 13.34 0.89 0.30
CA ASP A 37 12.28 1.45 1.15
C ASP A 37 10.89 0.96 0.71
N LEU A 38 10.65 0.86 -0.60
CA LEU A 38 9.39 0.38 -1.16
C LEU A 38 9.14 -1.08 -0.75
N SER A 39 10.16 -1.94 -0.83
CA SER A 39 10.06 -3.34 -0.40
C SER A 39 9.74 -3.48 1.09
N LEU A 40 10.36 -2.65 1.93
CA LEU A 40 10.05 -2.61 3.37
C LEU A 40 8.61 -2.16 3.63
N ILE A 41 8.13 -1.15 2.89
CA ILE A 41 6.75 -0.65 2.98
C ILE A 41 5.75 -1.74 2.58
N GLU A 42 5.97 -2.40 1.44
CA GLU A 42 5.14 -3.50 0.96
C GLU A 42 5.08 -4.66 1.94
N ASN A 43 6.20 -5.00 2.58
CA ASN A 43 6.27 -6.03 3.62
C ASN A 43 5.42 -5.64 4.84
N SER A 44 5.61 -4.43 5.40
CA SER A 44 4.79 -3.94 6.53
C SER A 44 3.29 -3.93 6.20
N LEU A 45 2.91 -3.40 5.03
CA LEU A 45 1.52 -3.35 4.58
C LEU A 45 0.92 -4.76 4.41
N SER A 46 1.70 -5.72 3.90
CA SER A 46 1.29 -7.12 3.77
C SER A 46 1.04 -7.82 5.11
N ARG A 47 1.67 -7.33 6.18
CA ARG A 47 1.44 -7.78 7.57
C ARG A 47 0.41 -6.95 8.32
N CYS A 48 -0.27 -6.02 7.64
CA CYS A 48 -1.23 -5.11 8.26
C CYS A 48 -0.61 -4.20 9.32
N GLU A 49 0.68 -3.86 9.15
CA GLU A 49 1.42 -2.97 10.01
C GLU A 49 1.61 -1.61 9.31
N LYS A 50 1.60 -0.54 10.10
CA LYS A 50 1.89 0.79 9.57
C LYS A 50 3.39 0.87 9.22
N PRO A 51 3.75 1.27 7.99
CA PRO A 51 5.16 1.39 7.60
C PRO A 51 5.89 2.53 8.34
N ASP A 52 7.14 2.28 8.76
CA ASP A 52 8.02 3.31 9.32
C ASP A 52 8.68 4.19 8.25
N LYS A 53 8.83 3.65 7.04
CA LYS A 53 9.38 4.35 5.86
C LYS A 53 8.31 5.17 5.16
N LYS A 54 8.74 6.10 4.29
CA LYS A 54 7.86 7.04 3.60
C LYS A 54 8.07 7.01 2.09
N ILE A 55 6.99 7.18 1.35
CA ILE A 55 6.99 7.43 -0.08
C ILE A 55 6.79 8.94 -0.29
N LEU A 56 7.65 9.59 -1.08
CA LEU A 56 7.56 11.03 -1.31
C LEU A 56 6.34 11.36 -2.17
N GLY A 57 5.51 12.30 -1.69
CA GLY A 57 4.28 12.73 -2.35
C GLY A 57 3.09 11.79 -2.13
N VAL A 58 3.19 10.84 -1.21
CA VAL A 58 2.09 9.97 -0.78
C VAL A 58 1.82 10.20 0.70
N GLU A 59 0.55 10.39 1.05
CA GLU A 59 0.10 10.46 2.43
C GLU A 59 0.05 9.04 3.01
N MET A 60 1.01 8.73 3.90
CA MET A 60 1.22 7.35 4.37
C MET A 60 0.07 6.85 5.24
N GLU A 61 -0.62 7.73 5.97
CA GLU A 61 -1.81 7.35 6.75
C GLU A 61 -2.95 6.91 5.83
N GLU A 62 -3.19 7.66 4.76
CA GLU A 62 -4.21 7.34 3.76
C GLU A 62 -3.91 6.02 3.06
N LEU A 63 -2.65 5.78 2.69
CA LEU A 63 -2.20 4.52 2.11
C LEU A 63 -2.50 3.35 3.05
N TYR A 64 -2.12 3.47 4.32
CA TYR A 64 -2.31 2.41 5.31
C TYR A 64 -3.79 2.11 5.56
N GLU A 65 -4.63 3.12 5.71
CA GLU A 65 -6.07 2.95 5.92
C GLU A 65 -6.77 2.30 4.72
N ILE A 66 -6.40 2.66 3.49
CA ILE A 66 -6.90 1.98 2.28
C ILE A 66 -6.51 0.51 2.29
N VAL A 67 -5.25 0.18 2.57
CA VAL A 67 -4.80 -1.22 2.64
C VAL A 67 -5.55 -1.98 3.72
N LYS A 68 -5.67 -1.43 4.93
CA LYS A 68 -6.35 -2.06 6.06
C LYS A 68 -7.81 -2.40 5.74
N LYS A 69 -8.51 -1.50 5.03
CA LYS A 69 -9.90 -1.68 4.61
C LYS A 69 -10.07 -2.65 3.44
N GLU A 70 -9.11 -2.70 2.53
CA GLU A 70 -9.30 -3.31 1.23
C GLU A 70 -8.53 -4.62 1.02
N TYR A 71 -7.49 -4.88 1.81
CA TYR A 71 -6.67 -6.08 1.78
C TYR A 71 -7.29 -7.17 2.69
N PRO A 72 -7.80 -8.28 2.13
CA PRO A 72 -8.61 -9.25 2.90
C PRO A 72 -7.95 -9.85 4.16
N PRO A 73 -6.62 -10.05 4.22
CA PRO A 73 -5.96 -10.48 5.45
C PRO A 73 -6.10 -9.46 6.60
N CYS A 74 -6.12 -8.16 6.30
CA CYS A 74 -6.26 -7.12 7.33
C CYS A 74 -7.70 -6.94 7.78
N THR A 75 -8.67 -7.10 6.88
CA THR A 75 -10.09 -6.91 7.21
C THR A 75 -10.65 -7.97 8.15
N LYS A 76 -9.99 -9.13 8.25
CA LYS A 76 -10.39 -10.21 9.17
C LYS A 76 -9.93 -9.99 10.62
N LEU A 77 -9.12 -8.96 10.88
CA LEU A 77 -8.59 -8.62 12.20
C LEU A 77 -9.43 -7.55 12.93
N THR A 78 -10.44 -7.00 12.26
CA THR A 78 -11.40 -6.01 12.77
C THR A 78 -12.79 -6.59 12.86
#